data_AF-A0A3N0FS21-F1
#
_entry.id   AF-A0A3N0FS21-F1
#
_cell.length_a   1.000
_cell.length_b   1.000
_cell.length_c   1.000
_cell.angle_alpha   90.00
_cell.angle_beta   90.00
_cell.angle_gamma   90.00
#
_symmetry.space_group_name_H-M   'P 1'
#
loop_
_entity.id
_entity.type
_entity.pdbx_description
1 polymer ?
#
loop_
_entity_poly.entity_id
_entity_poly.type
_entity_poly.pdbx_seq_one_letter_code
_entity_poly.pdbx_strand_id
1 'polypeptide(L)'
;MGNEAHNAASYAGLKLDLQTTQAANDVVDSLRTTGKLPSNYVTKQVAENNGWAGGKALNNYVSGGQIGGDVFHNTTNLLPSAPGRSWYEADIGLNNTMSRAKQAGTRLLYSNDGLLYITTDHYETATSIGKWK
;
A
#
# COMPACT_ATOMS: atom_id res chain seq x y z
N MET A 1 7.96 -10.06 -34.74
CA MET A 1 7.29 -10.78 -33.62
C MET A 1 7.63 -10.12 -32.27
N GLY A 2 7.58 -8.78 -32.16
CA GLY A 2 8.00 -8.05 -30.95
C GLY A 2 6.92 -7.23 -30.23
N ASN A 3 5.77 -6.96 -30.84
CA ASN A 3 4.78 -6.04 -30.26
C ASN A 3 3.73 -6.71 -29.35
N GLU A 4 3.45 -8.00 -29.51
CA GLU A 4 2.37 -8.65 -28.75
C GLU A 4 2.71 -8.82 -27.26
N ALA A 5 3.95 -9.19 -26.94
CA ALA A 5 4.39 -9.38 -25.56
C ALA A 5 4.49 -8.06 -24.78
N HIS A 6 4.95 -6.98 -25.42
CA HIS A 6 5.02 -5.65 -24.79
C HIS A 6 3.63 -5.05 -24.55
N ASN A 7 2.68 -5.24 -25.47
CA ASN A 7 1.28 -4.83 -25.30
C ASN A 7 0.56 -5.62 -24.19
N ALA A 8 0.84 -6.93 -24.06
CA ALA A 8 0.25 -7.76 -23.00
C ALA A 8 0.81 -7.43 -21.61
N ALA A 9 2.12 -7.20 -21.47
CA ALA A 9 2.76 -6.85 -20.20
C ALA A 9 2.31 -5.46 -19.70
N SER A 10 2.22 -4.48 -20.60
CA SER A 10 1.70 -3.15 -20.27
C SER A 10 0.23 -3.18 -19.88
N TYR A 11 -0.60 -3.98 -20.57
CA TYR A 11 -1.99 -4.19 -20.18
C TYR A 11 -2.13 -4.85 -18.80
N ALA A 12 -1.30 -5.87 -18.50
CA ALA A 12 -1.30 -6.53 -17.20
C ALA A 12 -0.90 -5.58 -16.07
N GLY A 13 0.11 -4.72 -16.28
CA GLY A 13 0.51 -3.67 -15.35
C GLY A 13 -0.62 -2.67 -15.08
N LEU A 14 -1.21 -2.11 -16.15
CA LEU A 14 -2.34 -1.17 -16.04
C LEU A 14 -3.54 -1.79 -15.32
N LYS A 15 -3.81 -3.07 -15.57
CA LYS A 15 -4.88 -3.80 -14.88
C LYS A 15 -4.59 -3.94 -13.38
N LEU A 16 -3.35 -4.22 -13.00
CA LEU A 16 -2.95 -4.33 -11.60
C LEU A 16 -3.00 -2.97 -10.88
N ASP A 17 -2.58 -1.90 -11.55
CA ASP A 17 -2.72 -0.52 -11.05
C ASP A 17 -4.18 -0.17 -10.79
N LEU A 18 -5.08 -0.50 -11.74
CA LEU A 18 -6.51 -0.27 -11.58
C LEU A 18 -7.09 -1.07 -10.41
N GLN A 19 -6.75 -2.35 -10.29
CA GLN A 19 -7.18 -3.20 -9.18
C GLN A 19 -6.67 -2.68 -7.83
N THR A 20 -5.42 -2.27 -7.77
CA THR A 20 -4.81 -1.73 -6.55
C THR A 20 -5.43 -0.39 -6.17
N THR A 21 -5.69 0.48 -7.14
CA THR A 21 -6.39 1.75 -6.93
C THR A 21 -7.80 1.52 -6.40
N GLN A 22 -8.55 0.58 -6.98
CA GLN A 22 -9.89 0.21 -6.51
C GLN A 22 -9.87 -0.35 -5.09
N ALA A 23 -8.92 -1.23 -4.78
CA ALA A 23 -8.76 -1.77 -3.43
C ALA A 23 -8.32 -0.71 -2.40
N ALA A 24 -7.78 0.42 -2.84
CA ALA A 24 -7.41 1.53 -1.97
C ALA A 24 -8.59 2.44 -1.60
N ASN A 25 -9.74 2.32 -2.25
CA ASN A 25 -10.88 3.25 -2.09
C ASN A 25 -11.27 3.44 -0.62
N ASP A 26 -11.47 2.36 0.14
CA ASP A 26 -11.87 2.43 1.55
C ASP A 26 -10.83 3.20 2.41
N VAL A 27 -9.55 3.03 2.10
CA VAL A 27 -8.46 3.73 2.80
C VAL A 27 -8.43 5.21 2.40
N VAL A 28 -8.57 5.51 1.11
CA VAL A 28 -8.60 6.88 0.59
C VAL A 28 -9.80 7.64 1.17
N ASP A 29 -10.97 7.01 1.23
CA ASP A 29 -12.17 7.61 1.78
C ASP A 29 -12.05 7.85 3.29
N SER A 30 -11.49 6.90 4.04
CA SER A 30 -11.18 7.10 5.46
C SER A 30 -10.20 8.25 5.68
N LEU A 31 -9.15 8.36 4.86
CA LEU A 31 -8.18 9.47 4.94
C LEU A 31 -8.86 10.82 4.64
N ARG A 32 -9.70 10.89 3.60
CA ARG A 32 -10.43 12.12 3.25
C ARG A 32 -11.40 12.56 4.33
N THR A 33 -12.08 11.61 4.97
CA THR A 33 -13.14 11.88 5.95
C THR A 33 -12.59 12.14 7.35
N THR A 34 -11.56 11.41 7.77
CA THR A 34 -11.08 11.41 9.16
C THR A 34 -9.61 11.77 9.32
N GLY A 35 -8.84 11.78 8.24
CA GLY A 35 -7.40 11.91 8.26
C GLY A 35 -6.65 10.71 8.83
N LYS A 36 -7.31 9.55 8.94
CA LYS A 36 -6.76 8.33 9.52
C LYS A 36 -7.07 7.12 8.64
N LEU A 37 -6.28 6.06 8.77
CA LEU A 37 -6.58 4.76 8.17
C LEU A 37 -7.86 4.15 8.78
N PRO A 38 -8.54 3.24 8.07
CA PRO A 38 -9.61 2.45 8.63
C PRO A 38 -9.16 1.70 9.90
N SER A 39 -10.08 1.46 10.84
CA SER A 39 -9.76 0.96 12.18
C SER A 39 -9.16 -0.45 12.23
N ASN A 40 -9.27 -1.22 11.14
CA ASN A 40 -8.66 -2.54 11.03
C ASN A 40 -7.17 -2.49 10.65
N TYR A 41 -6.62 -1.33 10.33
CA TYR A 41 -5.19 -1.16 10.11
C TYR A 41 -4.43 -1.07 11.43
N VAL A 42 -3.34 -1.82 11.53
CA VAL A 42 -2.41 -1.82 12.65
C VAL A 42 -0.99 -1.63 12.15
N THR A 43 -0.15 -0.95 12.92
CA THR A 43 1.28 -0.82 12.59
C THR A 43 2.00 -2.16 12.74
N LYS A 44 3.16 -2.30 12.09
CA LYS A 44 4.03 -3.47 12.27
C LYS A 44 4.33 -3.72 13.75
N GLN A 45 4.63 -2.67 14.50
CA GLN A 45 4.90 -2.76 15.94
C GLN A 45 3.71 -3.34 16.73
N VAL A 46 2.49 -2.92 16.42
CA VAL A 46 1.29 -3.45 17.09
C VAL A 46 1.10 -4.93 16.75
N ALA A 47 1.30 -5.32 15.49
CA ALA A 47 1.22 -6.72 15.08
C ALA A 47 2.32 -7.57 15.78
N GLU A 48 3.55 -7.10 15.83
CA GLU A 48 4.69 -7.75 16.50
C GLU A 48 4.44 -7.93 18.00
N ASN A 49 3.83 -6.93 18.67
CA ASN A 49 3.42 -7.03 20.06
C ASN A 49 2.35 -8.12 20.30
N ASN A 50 1.58 -8.47 19.27
CA ASN A 50 0.63 -9.59 19.29
C ASN A 50 1.27 -10.92 18.83
N GLY A 51 2.60 -10.98 18.72
CA GLY A 51 3.36 -12.17 18.37
C GLY A 51 3.51 -12.41 16.86
N TRP A 52 3.07 -11.47 16.00
CA TRP A 52 3.25 -11.61 14.56
C TRP A 52 4.73 -11.52 14.19
N ALA A 53 5.21 -12.50 13.43
CA ALA A 53 6.49 -12.41 12.75
C ALA A 53 6.27 -11.89 11.31
N GLY A 54 7.05 -10.90 10.90
CA GLY A 54 6.98 -10.28 9.58
C GLY A 54 6.85 -11.31 8.44
N GLY A 55 5.88 -11.07 7.56
CA GLY A 55 5.61 -11.91 6.39
C GLY A 55 4.70 -13.12 6.64
N LYS A 56 4.35 -13.45 7.89
CA LYS A 56 3.31 -14.44 8.20
C LYS A 56 1.91 -13.88 7.94
N ALA A 57 0.91 -14.77 7.85
CA ALA A 57 -0.50 -14.37 7.78
C ALA A 57 -0.88 -13.60 9.06
N LEU A 58 -1.28 -12.33 8.89
CA LEU A 58 -1.58 -11.43 10.01
C LEU A 58 -2.81 -11.90 10.81
N ASN A 59 -3.80 -12.50 10.14
CA ASN A 59 -5.06 -12.90 10.77
C ASN A 59 -4.89 -13.91 11.92
N ASN A 60 -3.76 -14.62 11.99
CA ASN A 60 -3.44 -15.51 13.10
C ASN A 60 -3.07 -14.78 14.40
N TYR A 61 -2.80 -13.48 14.34
CA TYR A 61 -2.32 -12.65 15.44
C TYR A 61 -3.21 -11.43 15.67
N VAL A 62 -3.72 -10.84 14.58
CA VAL A 62 -4.67 -9.71 14.61
C VAL A 62 -5.84 -10.06 13.68
N SER A 63 -6.93 -10.53 14.27
CA SER A 63 -8.12 -10.96 13.52
C SER A 63 -8.72 -9.80 12.71
N GLY A 64 -8.93 -10.00 11.41
CA GLY A 64 -9.44 -8.97 10.51
C GLY A 64 -8.45 -7.82 10.21
N GLY A 65 -7.24 -7.87 10.78
CA GLY A 65 -6.26 -6.81 10.67
C GLY A 65 -5.60 -6.69 9.30
N GLN A 66 -5.05 -5.51 9.01
CA GLN A 66 -4.13 -5.22 7.91
C GLN A 66 -2.94 -4.41 8.41
N ILE A 67 -1.78 -4.50 7.76
CA ILE A 67 -0.61 -3.69 8.12
C ILE A 67 -0.73 -2.30 7.49
N GLY A 68 -0.51 -1.24 8.28
CA GLY A 68 -0.38 0.11 7.76
C GLY A 68 -0.26 1.17 8.84
N GLY A 69 0.15 2.36 8.41
CA GLY A 69 0.36 3.53 9.28
C GLY A 69 1.81 3.74 9.67
N ASP A 70 2.70 2.83 9.28
CA ASP A 70 4.14 2.97 9.48
C ASP A 70 4.72 4.07 8.57
N VAL A 71 5.80 4.71 9.01
CA VAL A 71 6.51 5.72 8.22
C VAL A 71 7.21 5.05 7.05
N PHE A 72 6.97 5.56 5.85
CA PHE A 72 7.74 5.22 4.65
C PHE A 72 8.88 6.22 4.47
N HIS A 73 10.12 5.76 4.67
CA HIS A 73 11.29 6.64 4.70
C HIS A 73 11.73 7.18 3.34
N ASN A 74 11.18 6.67 2.22
CA ASN A 74 11.48 7.14 0.87
C ASN A 74 12.99 7.22 0.56
N THR A 75 13.79 6.25 1.04
CA THR A 75 15.27 6.26 0.95
C THR A 75 15.80 6.20 -0.48
N THR A 76 14.99 5.69 -1.41
CA THR A 76 15.29 5.62 -2.85
C THR A 76 14.80 6.85 -3.62
N ASN A 77 14.18 7.83 -2.96
CA ASN A 77 13.53 8.99 -3.58
C ASN A 77 12.47 8.61 -4.64
N LEU A 78 11.76 7.51 -4.42
CA LEU A 78 10.65 7.06 -5.27
C LEU A 78 9.52 8.11 -5.34
N LEU A 79 9.27 8.79 -4.22
CA LEU A 79 8.20 9.77 -4.06
C LEU A 79 8.77 11.19 -3.97
N PRO A 80 8.00 12.24 -4.32
CA PRO A 80 8.47 13.61 -4.23
C PRO A 80 8.69 14.03 -2.77
N SER A 81 9.87 14.60 -2.50
CA SER A 81 10.24 15.16 -1.19
C SER A 81 9.89 16.65 -1.12
N ALA A 82 9.52 17.13 0.08
CA ALA A 82 9.32 18.55 0.36
C ALA A 82 9.59 18.84 1.85
N PRO A 83 9.97 20.07 2.24
CA PRO A 83 10.12 20.43 3.64
C PRO A 83 8.84 20.14 4.45
N GLY A 84 8.98 19.42 5.56
CA GLY A 84 7.86 19.02 6.40
C GLY A 84 6.98 17.89 5.85
N ARG A 85 7.29 17.35 4.66
CA ARG A 85 6.58 16.17 4.13
C ARG A 85 7.08 14.90 4.81
N SER A 86 6.13 14.06 5.23
CA SER A 86 6.36 12.71 5.68
C SER A 86 5.45 11.77 4.92
N TRP A 87 5.97 10.59 4.59
CA TRP A 87 5.23 9.54 3.89
C TRP A 87 4.92 8.40 4.84
N TYR A 88 3.79 7.74 4.60
CA TYR A 88 3.32 6.58 5.32
C TYR A 88 2.87 5.52 4.31
N GLU A 89 2.84 4.27 4.76
CA GLU A 89 2.44 3.14 3.94
C GLU A 89 1.26 2.35 4.54
N ALA A 90 0.45 1.77 3.67
CA ALA A 90 -0.61 0.83 4.04
C ALA A 90 -0.72 -0.31 3.03
N ASP A 91 -0.90 -1.54 3.51
CA ASP A 91 -1.15 -2.72 2.70
C ASP A 91 -2.53 -2.59 2.02
N ILE A 92 -2.57 -2.78 0.69
CA ILE A 92 -3.80 -2.67 -0.11
C ILE A 92 -3.97 -3.92 -0.96
N GLY A 93 -5.19 -4.42 -1.08
CA GLY A 93 -5.51 -5.56 -1.95
C GLY A 93 -4.91 -6.89 -1.48
N LEU A 94 -4.56 -6.99 -0.18
CA LEU A 94 -3.99 -8.19 0.41
C LEU A 94 -5.02 -8.98 1.24
N ASN A 95 -4.88 -10.31 1.20
CA ASN A 95 -5.57 -11.24 2.05
C ASN A 95 -4.77 -11.50 3.34
N ASN A 96 -5.34 -11.09 4.48
CA ASN A 96 -4.69 -11.20 5.79
C ASN A 96 -4.57 -12.64 6.31
N THR A 97 -5.25 -13.61 5.70
CA THR A 97 -5.12 -15.05 6.02
C THR A 97 -3.96 -15.71 5.26
N MET A 98 -3.30 -14.98 4.36
CA MET A 98 -2.21 -15.49 3.52
C MET A 98 -0.87 -14.84 3.90
N SER A 99 0.22 -15.61 3.80
CA SER A 99 1.58 -15.09 4.00
C SER A 99 1.97 -14.09 2.91
N ARG A 100 2.80 -13.10 3.24
CA ARG A 100 3.22 -12.03 2.33
C ARG A 100 3.87 -12.54 1.03
N ALA A 101 4.71 -13.57 1.13
CA ALA A 101 5.43 -14.15 -0.01
C ALA A 101 4.53 -14.74 -1.12
N LYS A 102 3.23 -14.90 -0.87
CA LYS A 102 2.25 -15.44 -1.82
C LYS A 102 1.37 -14.36 -2.45
N GLN A 103 1.67 -13.09 -2.20
CA GLN A 103 0.81 -11.97 -2.55
C GLN A 103 1.61 -10.87 -3.25
N ALA A 104 0.93 -10.10 -4.10
CA ALA A 104 1.54 -8.97 -4.82
C ALA A 104 2.06 -7.90 -3.85
N GLY A 105 3.10 -7.16 -4.26
CA GLY A 105 3.77 -6.12 -3.48
C GLY A 105 2.94 -4.86 -3.19
N THR A 106 1.63 -4.92 -3.27
CA THR A 106 0.73 -3.76 -3.39
C THR A 106 0.60 -2.94 -2.11
N ARG A 107 0.69 -1.61 -2.25
CA ARG A 107 0.59 -0.64 -1.15
C ARG A 107 0.03 0.70 -1.60
N LEU A 108 -0.65 1.37 -0.68
CA LEU A 108 -0.89 2.81 -0.73
C LEU A 108 0.27 3.52 -0.02
N LEU A 109 0.77 4.58 -0.64
CA LEU A 109 1.74 5.51 -0.09
C LEU A 109 1.05 6.87 0.02
N TYR A 110 0.88 7.37 1.25
CA TYR A 110 0.15 8.62 1.50
C TYR A 110 1.00 9.58 2.31
N SER A 111 0.97 10.87 1.95
CA SER A 111 1.75 11.88 2.65
C SER A 111 0.90 12.64 3.68
N ASN A 112 1.56 13.20 4.69
CA ASN A 112 0.91 14.09 5.67
C ASN A 112 0.27 15.33 5.05
N ASP A 113 0.78 15.78 3.89
CA ASP A 113 0.30 16.94 3.13
C ASP A 113 -0.67 16.59 1.99
N GLY A 114 -1.16 15.34 1.93
CA GLY A 114 -2.34 15.00 1.12
C GLY A 114 -2.09 14.22 -0.17
N LEU A 115 -0.85 13.90 -0.55
CA LEU A 115 -0.57 13.15 -1.78
C LEU A 115 -0.87 11.66 -1.62
N LEU A 116 -1.30 11.03 -2.72
CA LEU A 116 -1.57 9.59 -2.81
C LEU A 116 -0.85 8.97 -4.00
N TYR A 117 -0.11 7.90 -3.71
CA TYR A 117 0.53 7.03 -4.68
C TYR A 117 0.21 5.58 -4.38
N ILE A 118 0.26 4.73 -5.39
CA ILE A 118 0.28 3.27 -5.21
C ILE A 118 1.59 2.70 -5.73
N THR A 119 1.99 1.55 -5.21
CA THR A 119 2.98 0.67 -5.83
C THR A 119 2.36 -0.71 -5.94
N THR A 120 2.66 -1.42 -7.02
CA THR A 120 2.19 -2.80 -7.26
C THR A 120 3.32 -3.81 -7.33
N ASP A 121 4.56 -3.31 -7.31
CA ASP A 121 5.81 -4.01 -7.56
C ASP A 121 6.78 -3.89 -6.39
N HIS A 122 6.23 -3.67 -5.18
CA HIS A 122 7.03 -3.59 -3.96
C HIS A 122 8.08 -2.47 -3.99
N TYR A 123 7.60 -1.25 -4.25
CA TYR A 123 8.35 0.01 -4.27
C TYR A 123 9.39 0.14 -5.39
N GLU A 124 9.33 -0.68 -6.45
CA GLU A 124 10.16 -0.45 -7.64
C GLU A 124 9.65 0.76 -8.43
N THR A 125 8.33 0.88 -8.57
CA THR A 125 7.67 2.05 -9.17
C THR A 125 6.51 2.54 -8.32
N ALA A 126 6.07 3.77 -8.59
CA ALA A 126 4.93 4.37 -7.94
C ALA A 126 4.07 5.16 -8.94
N THR A 127 2.76 4.95 -8.88
CA THR A 127 1.77 5.63 -9.72
C THR A 127 0.97 6.61 -8.85
N SER A 128 0.96 7.89 -9.22
CA SER A 128 0.13 8.90 -8.55
C SER A 128 -1.36 8.60 -8.82
N ILE A 129 -2.16 8.54 -7.75
CA ILE A 129 -3.61 8.33 -7.84
C ILE A 129 -4.41 9.55 -7.33
N GLY A 130 -3.74 10.65 -7.00
CA GLY A 130 -4.36 11.93 -6.68
C GLY A 130 -4.04 12.41 -5.27
N LYS A 131 -5.04 12.99 -4.60
CA LYS A 131 -4.90 13.59 -3.26
C LYS A 131 -6.05 13.22 -2.32
N TRP A 132 -5.76 13.25 -1.03
CA TRP A 132 -6.71 13.07 0.07
C TRP A 132 -6.90 14.33 0.95
N LYS A 133 -6.04 15.35 0.80
CA LYS A 133 -6.23 16.71 1.31
C LYS A 133 -6.18 17.72 0.18
#